data_AF-A0A7C5LBZ2-F1
#
_entry.id   AF-A0A7C5LBZ2-F1
#
_cell.length_a   1.000
_cell.length_b   1.000
_cell.length_c   1.000
_cell.angle_alpha   90.00
_cell.angle_beta   90.00
_cell.angle_gamma   90.00
#
_symmetry.space_group_name_H-M   'P 1'
#
loop_
_entity.id
_entity.type
_entity.pdbx_description
1 polymer ?
#
loop_
_entity_poly.entity_id
_entity_poly.type
_entity_poly.pdbx_seq_one_letter_code
_entity_poly.pdbx_strand_id
1 'polypeptide(L)'
;MREKILVVGVFPTAFMSRCKSLCNPAHIAGLWKSYDQLQEYPKDFLEEFRRVEAVVKALAAKGFEVRLVHALSPLGVWLSFRHRLGSGFYAIANKKPVKIGRNIDETLEDIKAATLNRVVRRLRFKIG
;
A
#
# COMPACT_ATOMS: atom_id res chain seq x y z
N MET A 1 -7.39 -17.68 3.90
CA MET A 1 -7.78 -16.34 3.38
C MET A 1 -6.58 -15.43 3.54
N ARG A 2 -5.96 -14.95 2.45
CA ARG A 2 -4.91 -13.92 2.56
C ARG A 2 -5.59 -12.61 2.97
N GLU A 3 -5.02 -11.91 3.94
CA GLU A 3 -5.58 -10.64 4.39
C GLU A 3 -5.27 -9.54 3.36
N LYS A 4 -6.31 -8.76 3.03
CA LYS A 4 -6.24 -7.74 1.99
C LYS A 4 -5.88 -6.39 2.59
N ILE A 5 -4.84 -5.77 2.06
CA ILE A 5 -4.36 -4.44 2.44
C ILE A 5 -4.54 -3.50 1.25
N LEU A 6 -5.21 -2.38 1.45
CA LEU A 6 -5.36 -1.34 0.43
C LEU A 6 -4.34 -0.24 0.70
N VAL A 7 -3.40 -0.01 -0.21
CA VAL A 7 -2.47 1.12 -0.10
C VAL A 7 -3.00 2.26 -0.94
N VAL A 8 -3.39 3.37 -0.28
CA VAL A 8 -3.96 4.56 -0.89
C VAL A 8 -2.89 5.65 -0.96
N GLY A 9 -2.72 6.26 -2.13
CA GLY A 9 -1.80 7.37 -2.31
C GLY A 9 -1.78 7.89 -3.75
N VAL A 10 -1.04 8.96 -3.98
CA VAL A 10 -0.79 9.47 -5.33
C VAL A 10 0.33 8.63 -5.93
N PHE A 11 0.02 7.85 -6.97
CA PHE A 11 1.01 7.05 -7.66
C PHE A 11 1.31 7.69 -9.03
N PRO A 12 2.58 7.79 -9.45
CA PRO A 12 2.89 8.34 -10.77
C PRO A 12 2.18 7.54 -11.87
N THR A 13 1.76 8.22 -12.93
CA THR A 13 0.98 7.64 -14.05
C THR A 13 1.72 6.49 -14.76
N ALA A 14 3.06 6.56 -14.84
CA ALA A 14 3.92 5.46 -15.33
C ALA A 14 3.77 4.16 -14.51
N PHE A 15 3.29 4.25 -13.27
CA PHE A 15 2.99 3.11 -12.43
C PHE A 15 1.57 2.59 -12.57
N MET A 16 0.58 3.40 -13.01
CA MET A 16 -0.77 2.87 -13.29
C MET A 16 -0.77 1.84 -14.43
N SER A 17 0.06 2.05 -15.46
CA SER A 17 0.27 1.09 -16.54
C SER A 17 1.10 -0.12 -16.08
N ARG A 18 2.09 0.09 -15.21
CA ARG A 18 2.90 -0.99 -14.60
C ARG A 18 2.21 -1.75 -13.48
N CYS A 19 1.18 -1.24 -12.82
CA CYS A 19 0.51 -1.97 -11.73
C CYS A 19 -0.41 -3.07 -12.26
N LYS A 20 -0.81 -2.99 -13.54
CA LYS A 20 -1.35 -4.14 -14.28
C LYS A 20 -0.29 -5.25 -14.45
N SER A 21 0.99 -4.89 -14.50
CA SER A 21 2.09 -5.84 -14.75
C SER A 21 2.93 -6.19 -13.51
N LEU A 22 2.95 -5.39 -12.44
CA LEU A 22 3.73 -5.60 -11.20
C LEU A 22 3.01 -6.46 -10.16
N CYS A 23 1.69 -6.66 -10.30
CA CYS A 23 0.95 -7.71 -9.59
C CYS A 23 0.99 -9.07 -10.31
N ASN A 24 1.69 -9.15 -11.45
CA ASN A 24 2.16 -10.38 -12.07
C ASN A 24 3.70 -10.28 -12.19
N PRO A 25 4.47 -11.34 -12.51
CA PRO A 25 5.92 -11.33 -12.37
C PRO A 25 6.60 -10.56 -13.53
N ALA A 26 6.39 -9.24 -13.63
CA ALA A 26 7.01 -8.38 -14.64
C ALA A 26 8.45 -7.96 -14.31
N HIS A 27 9.12 -8.67 -13.40
CA HIS A 27 10.58 -8.62 -13.30
C HIS A 27 11.26 -9.28 -14.53
N ILE A 28 10.53 -10.07 -15.32
CA ILE A 28 11.07 -10.88 -16.42
C ILE A 28 11.08 -10.14 -17.78
N ALA A 29 10.37 -9.02 -17.94
CA ALA A 29 10.04 -8.46 -19.27
C ALA A 29 10.77 -7.16 -19.70
N GLY A 30 11.94 -6.83 -19.14
CA GLY A 30 12.86 -5.84 -19.77
C GLY A 30 12.40 -4.37 -19.82
N LEU A 31 11.58 -3.90 -18.87
CA LEU A 31 11.10 -2.52 -18.82
C LEU A 31 12.09 -1.56 -18.12
N TRP A 32 13.20 -1.25 -18.78
CA TRP A 32 14.16 -0.22 -18.33
C TRP A 32 13.72 1.21 -18.70
N LYS A 33 13.02 1.39 -19.84
CA LYS A 33 12.65 2.71 -20.41
C LYS A 33 11.68 3.58 -19.60
N SER A 34 11.02 3.05 -18.57
CA SER A 34 10.10 3.87 -17.74
C SER A 34 10.74 4.38 -16.45
N TYR A 35 12.01 4.03 -16.18
CA TYR A 35 12.78 4.64 -15.09
C TYR A 35 13.16 6.08 -15.44
N ASP A 36 13.36 6.38 -16.73
CA ASP A 36 13.68 7.72 -17.23
C ASP A 36 12.52 8.71 -17.01
N GLN A 37 11.27 8.26 -17.15
CA GLN A 37 10.07 9.07 -16.86
C GLN A 37 9.87 9.37 -15.37
N LEU A 38 10.53 8.63 -14.48
CA LEU A 38 10.49 8.88 -13.04
C LEU A 38 11.51 9.95 -12.63
N GLN A 39 12.55 10.22 -13.41
CA GLN A 39 13.57 11.23 -13.08
C GLN A 39 13.04 12.67 -13.11
N GLU A 40 11.93 12.91 -13.83
CA GLU A 40 11.26 14.22 -13.88
C GLU A 40 10.46 14.55 -12.61
N TYR A 41 10.22 13.57 -11.73
CA TYR A 41 9.50 13.79 -10.49
C TYR A 41 10.41 14.34 -9.38
N PRO A 42 9.89 15.15 -8.45
CA PRO A 42 10.65 15.67 -7.32
C PRO A 42 11.34 14.55 -6.54
N LYS A 43 12.60 14.75 -6.15
CA LYS A 43 13.41 13.74 -5.43
C LYS A 43 12.72 13.23 -4.17
N ASP A 44 12.10 14.12 -3.41
CA ASP A 44 11.36 13.77 -2.18
C ASP A 44 10.19 12.81 -2.46
N PHE A 45 9.52 12.99 -3.60
CA PHE A 45 8.44 12.13 -4.03
C PHE A 45 8.94 10.73 -4.42
N LEU A 46 10.09 10.65 -5.10
CA LEU A 46 10.73 9.37 -5.44
C LEU A 46 11.20 8.59 -4.21
N GLU A 47 11.71 9.28 -3.19
CA GLU A 47 12.10 8.65 -1.93
C GLU A 47 10.89 8.15 -1.13
N GLU A 48 9.82 8.93 -1.08
CA GLU A 48 8.55 8.48 -0.46
C GLU A 48 7.98 7.28 -1.21
N PHE A 49 8.05 7.30 -2.54
CA PHE A 49 7.61 6.20 -3.37
C PHE A 49 8.43 4.91 -3.17
N ARG A 50 9.77 4.99 -3.15
CA ARG A 50 10.66 3.83 -2.89
C ARG A 50 10.36 3.19 -1.54
N ARG A 51 10.03 4.00 -0.52
CA ARG A 51 9.61 3.51 0.80
C ARG A 51 8.30 2.73 0.72
N VAL A 52 7.30 3.27 0.02
CA VAL A 52 6.02 2.58 -0.19
C VAL A 52 6.21 1.27 -0.94
N GLU A 53 7.05 1.25 -1.98
CA GLU A 53 7.37 0.03 -2.72
C GLU A 53 8.01 -1.04 -1.82
N ALA A 54 8.95 -0.64 -0.95
CA ALA A 54 9.58 -1.55 0.01
C ALA A 54 8.57 -2.14 1.00
N VAL A 55 7.65 -1.31 1.52
CA VAL A 55 6.56 -1.76 2.41
C VAL A 55 5.64 -2.75 1.68
N VAL A 56 5.22 -2.43 0.45
CA VAL A 56 4.36 -3.30 -0.37
C VAL A 56 5.04 -4.65 -0.63
N LYS A 57 6.32 -4.65 -1.01
CA LYS A 57 7.12 -5.87 -1.21
C LYS A 57 7.22 -6.69 0.07
N ALA A 58 7.49 -6.06 1.21
CA ALA A 58 7.58 -6.74 2.50
C ALA A 58 6.23 -7.35 2.94
N LEU A 59 5.10 -6.67 2.66
CA LEU A 59 3.77 -7.21 2.92
C LEU A 59 3.44 -8.40 2.01
N ALA A 60 3.76 -8.30 0.71
CA ALA A 60 3.57 -9.40 -0.23
C ALA A 60 4.41 -10.63 0.16
N ALA A 61 5.67 -10.43 0.57
CA ALA A 61 6.54 -11.50 1.08
C ALA A 61 5.99 -12.18 2.35
N LYS A 62 5.26 -11.42 3.18
CA LYS A 62 4.54 -11.95 4.37
C LYS A 62 3.18 -12.58 4.03
N GLY A 63 2.82 -12.69 2.74
CA GLY A 63 1.62 -13.38 2.28
C GLY A 63 0.35 -12.53 2.24
N PHE A 64 0.44 -11.21 2.43
CA PHE A 64 -0.70 -10.30 2.31
C PHE A 64 -1.08 -10.06 0.84
N GLU A 65 -2.38 -9.92 0.56
CA GLU A 65 -2.85 -9.44 -0.74
C GLU A 65 -2.86 -7.91 -0.72
N VAL A 66 -1.90 -7.28 -1.41
CA VAL A 66 -1.79 -5.82 -1.45
C VAL A 66 -2.42 -5.28 -2.73
N ARG A 67 -3.33 -4.32 -2.59
CA ARG A 67 -3.92 -3.58 -3.72
C ARG A 67 -3.54 -2.10 -3.61
N LEU A 68 -2.88 -1.58 -4.64
CA LEU A 68 -2.65 -0.14 -4.76
C LEU A 68 -3.92 0.55 -5.26
N VAL A 69 -4.28 1.66 -4.63
CA VAL A 69 -5.47 2.46 -4.94
C VAL A 69 -5.05 3.91 -5.12
N HIS A 70 -5.13 4.40 -6.35
CA HIS A 70 -4.79 5.79 -6.62
C HIS A 70 -5.74 6.75 -5.90
N ALA A 71 -5.20 7.75 -5.21
CA ALA A 71 -5.96 8.69 -4.40
C ALA A 71 -7.02 9.45 -5.22
N LEU A 72 -6.76 9.71 -6.50
CA LEU A 72 -7.71 10.36 -7.42
C LEU A 72 -8.73 9.41 -8.07
N SER A 73 -8.63 8.09 -7.87
CA SER A 73 -9.65 7.15 -8.36
C SER A 73 -10.93 7.26 -7.51
N PRO A 74 -12.13 6.91 -8.02
CA PRO A 74 -13.36 6.95 -7.22
C PRO A 74 -13.26 6.18 -5.91
N LEU A 75 -12.59 5.01 -5.93
CA LEU A 75 -12.32 4.21 -4.72
C LEU A 75 -11.34 4.92 -3.78
N GLY A 76 -10.28 5.53 -4.32
CA GLY A 76 -9.30 6.28 -3.53
C GLY A 76 -9.91 7.49 -2.84
N VAL A 77 -10.70 8.28 -3.57
CA VAL A 77 -11.44 9.42 -3.03
C VAL A 77 -12.37 8.98 -1.90
N TRP A 78 -13.15 7.92 -2.14
CA TRP A 78 -14.05 7.38 -1.12
C TRP A 78 -13.31 6.91 0.14
N LEU A 79 -12.19 6.19 -0.01
CA LEU A 79 -11.36 5.75 1.11
C LEU A 79 -10.73 6.93 1.87
N SER A 80 -10.27 7.94 1.15
CA SER A 80 -9.70 9.16 1.72
C SER A 80 -10.72 9.89 2.60
N PHE A 81 -11.95 10.06 2.13
CA PHE A 81 -13.03 10.63 2.95
C PHE A 81 -13.42 9.71 4.12
N ARG A 82 -13.61 8.41 3.86
CA ARG A 82 -14.06 7.44 4.87
C ARG A 82 -13.12 7.32 6.06
N HIS A 83 -11.81 7.46 5.82
CA HIS A 83 -10.76 7.30 6.81
C HIS A 83 -10.07 8.61 7.20
N ARG A 84 -10.53 9.76 6.66
CA ARG A 84 -9.93 11.08 6.87
C ARG A 84 -8.42 11.07 6.61
N LEU A 85 -8.02 10.49 5.48
CA LEU A 85 -6.62 10.39 5.10
C LEU A 85 -6.07 11.78 4.78
N GLY A 86 -4.90 12.10 5.32
CA GLY A 86 -4.18 13.33 5.05
C GLY A 86 -3.23 13.18 3.86
N SER A 87 -2.18 14.00 3.83
CA SER A 87 -1.10 13.89 2.85
C SER A 87 -0.24 12.64 3.07
N GLY A 88 0.27 12.10 1.96
CA GLY A 88 1.16 10.94 1.92
C GLY A 88 0.44 9.64 1.56
N PHE A 89 1.10 8.52 1.88
CA PHE A 89 0.60 7.18 1.59
C PHE A 89 0.05 6.50 2.83
N TYR A 90 -1.04 5.75 2.66
CA TYR A 90 -1.72 5.06 3.76
C TYR A 90 -2.01 3.61 3.40
N ALA A 91 -1.69 2.70 4.30
CA ALA A 91 -2.13 1.31 4.24
C ALA A 91 -3.41 1.15 5.07
N ILE A 92 -4.49 0.65 4.46
CA ILE A 92 -5.73 0.33 5.14
C ILE A 92 -5.76 -1.17 5.36
N ALA A 93 -5.58 -1.57 6.62
CA ALA A 93 -5.66 -2.94 7.08
C ALA A 93 -6.86 -3.09 8.02
N ASN A 94 -7.80 -3.98 7.69
CA ASN A 94 -8.99 -4.24 8.50
C ASN A 94 -9.76 -2.97 8.93
N LYS A 95 -10.00 -2.03 7.99
CA LYS A 95 -10.66 -0.72 8.20
C LYS A 95 -9.89 0.27 9.09
N LYS A 96 -8.65 -0.04 9.48
CA LYS A 96 -7.76 0.89 10.16
C LYS A 96 -6.76 1.48 9.16
N PRO A 97 -6.70 2.81 9.01
CA PRO A 97 -5.66 3.45 8.23
C PRO A 97 -4.36 3.50 9.05
N VAL A 98 -3.24 3.14 8.43
CA VAL A 98 -1.89 3.27 8.95
C VAL A 98 -1.13 4.16 7.96
N LYS A 99 -0.52 5.24 8.44
CA LYS A 99 0.30 6.10 7.58
C LYS A 99 1.62 5.40 7.30
N ILE A 100 2.04 5.35 6.03
CA ILE A 100 3.35 4.80 5.67
C ILE A 100 4.39 5.86 6.04
N GLY A 101 5.17 5.56 7.06
CA GLY A 101 6.14 6.48 7.65
C GLY A 101 7.51 6.45 6.96
N ARG A 102 8.51 7.05 7.62
CA ARG A 102 9.92 6.95 7.22
C ARG A 102 10.53 5.60 7.63
N ASN A 103 10.08 5.05 8.75
CA ASN A 103 10.55 3.77 9.27
C ASN A 103 9.66 2.63 8.74
N ILE A 104 10.28 1.72 7.98
CA ILE A 104 9.59 0.60 7.32
C ILE A 104 9.17 -0.45 8.36
N ASP A 105 10.03 -0.76 9.33
CA ASP A 105 9.75 -1.80 10.33
C ASP A 105 8.59 -1.40 11.22
N GLU A 106 8.59 -0.16 11.71
CA GLU A 106 7.49 0.43 12.48
C GLU A 106 6.17 0.39 11.69
N THR A 107 6.20 0.80 10.41
CA THR A 107 5.03 0.76 9.53
C THR A 107 4.49 -0.68 9.38
N LEU A 108 5.37 -1.67 9.26
CA LEU A 108 4.98 -3.08 9.14
C LEU A 108 4.39 -3.63 10.44
N GLU A 109 4.92 -3.22 11.60
CA GLU A 109 4.37 -3.58 12.90
C GLU A 109 2.99 -2.98 13.14
N ASP A 110 2.79 -1.71 12.80
CA ASP A 110 1.49 -1.04 12.88
C ASP A 110 0.44 -1.73 11.99
N ILE A 111 0.82 -2.10 10.77
CA ILE A 111 -0.05 -2.84 9.85
C ILE A 111 -0.38 -4.23 10.42
N LYS A 112 0.59 -4.94 11.00
CA LYS A 112 0.34 -6.22 11.67
C LYS A 112 -0.62 -6.04 12.85
N ALA A 113 -0.41 -5.04 13.70
CA ALA A 113 -1.25 -4.75 14.86
C ALA A 113 -2.69 -4.38 14.44
N ALA A 114 -2.84 -3.59 13.37
CA ALA A 114 -4.13 -3.28 12.76
C ALA A 114 -4.84 -4.54 12.26
N THR A 115 -4.07 -5.51 11.77
CA THR A 115 -4.56 -6.77 11.23
C THR A 115 -4.98 -7.76 12.34
N LEU A 116 -4.12 -7.98 13.34
CA LEU A 116 -4.30 -8.90 14.48
C LEU A 116 -5.53 -8.60 15.36
N ASN A 117 -5.93 -7.32 15.46
CA ASN A 117 -7.12 -6.90 16.21
C ASN A 117 -8.44 -7.59 15.78
N ARG A 118 -8.46 -8.25 14.61
CA ARG A 118 -9.58 -9.07 14.13
C ARG A 118 -9.67 -10.43 14.82
N VAL A 119 -8.54 -11.04 15.18
CA VAL A 119 -8.49 -12.39 15.78
C VAL A 119 -9.05 -12.35 17.20
N VAL A 120 -8.62 -11.38 18.00
CA VAL A 120 -9.08 -11.22 19.39
C VAL A 120 -10.58 -10.89 19.47
N ARG A 121 -11.10 -10.04 18.57
CA ARG A 121 -12.54 -9.72 18.53
C ARG A 121 -13.41 -10.88 18.06
N ARG A 122 -12.94 -11.71 17.12
CA ARG A 122 -13.66 -12.92 16.70
C ARG A 122 -13.71 -13.99 17.79
N LEU A 123 -12.66 -14.11 18.60
CA LEU A 123 -12.62 -15.03 19.72
C LEU A 123 -13.55 -14.60 20.85
N ARG A 124 -13.64 -13.30 21.17
CA ARG A 124 -14.61 -12.81 22.18
C ARG A 124 -16.07 -13.03 21.81
N PHE A 125 -16.43 -12.98 20.53
CA PHE A 125 -17.82 -13.19 20.09
C PHE A 125 -18.24 -14.66 20.01
N LYS A 126 -17.32 -15.61 20.23
CA LYS A 126 -17.61 -17.05 20.17
C LYS A 126 -17.79 -17.70 21.55
N ILE A 127 -17.61 -16.93 22.62
CA ILE A 127 -17.66 -17.39 24.03
C ILE A 127 -18.68 -16.54 24.83
N GLY A 128 -19.59 -15.84 24.13
CA GLY A 128 -20.67 -15.05 24.73
C GLY A 128 -22.00 -15.49 24.17
#